data_AF-A0A381KMI1-F1
#
_entry.id   AF-A0A381KMI1-F1
#
_cell.length_a   1.000
_cell.length_b   1.000
_cell.length_c   1.000
_cell.angle_alpha   90.00
_cell.angle_beta   90.00
_cell.angle_gamma   90.00
#
_symmetry.space_group_name_H-M   'P 1'
#
loop_
_entity.id
_entity.type
_entity.pdbx_description
1 polymer ?
#
loop_
_entity_poly.entity_id
_entity_poly.type
_entity_poly.pdbx_seq_one_letter_code
_entity_poly.pdbx_strand_id
1 'polypeptide(L)' 'MASRLQEKYMKEVAPALMEKFGYKNVMEIPKLNKIVINMGIGDARENQKD' A
#
# COMPACT_ATOMS: atom_id res chain seq x y z
N MET A 1 11.09 13.57 -5.33
CA MET A 1 10.93 13.36 -3.87
C MET A 1 10.16 12.07 -3.68
N ALA A 2 10.71 11.09 -2.98
CA ALA A 2 9.99 9.86 -2.65
C ALA A 2 8.93 10.14 -1.56
N SER A 3 7.81 9.42 -1.57
CA SER A 3 6.78 9.62 -0.54
C SER A 3 7.28 9.10 0.82
N ARG A 4 6.84 9.72 1.93
CA ARG A 4 7.20 9.29 3.30
C ARG A 4 6.98 7.78 3.52
N LEU A 5 5.89 7.23 2.98
CA LEU A 5 5.57 5.81 3.11
C LEU A 5 6.50 4.92 2.28
N GLN A 6 6.88 5.36 1.08
CA GLN A 6 7.84 4.64 0.25
C GLN A 6 9.22 4.58 0.91
N GLU A 7 9.68 5.70 1.51
CA GLU A 7 10.95 5.71 2.23
C GLU A 7 10.94 4.78 3.44
N LYS A 8 9.88 4.84 4.25
CA LYS A 8 9.70 3.95 5.39
C LYS A 8 9.71 2.48 4.96
N TYR A 9 9.02 2.15 3.87
CA TYR A 9 8.99 0.79 3.35
C TYR A 9 10.40 0.29 2.98
N MET A 10 11.17 1.09 2.25
CA MET A 10 12.50 0.69 1.78
C MET A 10 13.54 0.62 2.90
N LYS A 11 13.50 1.57 3.86
CA LYS A 11 14.52 1.69 4.91
C LYS A 11 14.24 0.80 6.12
N GLU A 12 12.98 0.59 6.47
CA GLU A 12 12.60 -0.08 7.73
C GLU A 12 11.87 -1.40 7.47
N VAL A 13 10.82 -1.38 6.63
CA VAL A 13 9.91 -2.53 6.51
C VAL A 13 10.53 -3.67 5.70
N ALA A 14 11.14 -3.38 4.55
CA ALA A 14 11.71 -4.42 3.68
C ALA A 14 12.84 -5.22 4.36
N PRO A 15 13.81 -4.58 5.06
CA PRO A 15 14.82 -5.32 5.82
C PRO A 15 14.22 -6.17 6.95
N ALA A 16 13.26 -5.61 7.71
CA ALA A 16 12.60 -6.33 8.79
C ALA A 16 11.81 -7.55 8.30
N LEU A 17 11.18 -7.47 7.13
CA LEU A 17 10.51 -8.61 6.49
C LEU A 17 11.50 -9.67 6.00
N MET A 18 12.64 -9.24 5.44
CA MET A 18 13.69 -10.16 4.99
C MET A 18 14.27 -10.97 6.14
N GLU A 19 14.53 -10.32 7.28
CA GLU A 19 15.03 -10.99 8.49
C GLU A 19 13.96 -11.91 9.11
N LYS A 20 12.73 -11.41 9.26
CA LYS A 20 11.64 -12.16 9.92
C LYS A 20 11.24 -13.43 9.17
N PHE A 21 11.30 -13.41 7.85
CA PHE A 21 10.82 -14.51 7.00
C PHE A 21 11.95 -15.23 6.25
N GLY A 22 13.20 -14.79 6.39
CA GLY A 22 14.36 -15.44 5.80
C GLY A 22 14.37 -15.48 4.27
N TYR A 23 13.82 -14.44 3.61
CA TYR A 23 13.83 -14.36 2.14
C TYR A 23 15.26 -14.37 1.62
N LYS A 24 15.53 -15.18 0.59
CA LYS A 24 16.87 -15.31 0.01
C LYS A 24 17.11 -14.28 -1.09
N ASN A 25 16.02 -13.76 -1.67
CA ASN A 25 16.07 -12.80 -2.75
C ASN A 25 15.27 -11.54 -2.39
N VAL A 26 15.84 -10.36 -2.68
CA VAL A 26 15.22 -9.05 -2.43
C VAL A 26 13.90 -8.90 -3.20
N MET A 27 13.76 -9.59 -4.33
CA MET A 27 12.54 -9.58 -5.13
C MET A 27 11.38 -10.40 -4.53
N GLU A 28 11.65 -11.27 -3.55
CA GLU A 28 10.62 -12.04 -2.83
C GLU A 28 9.91 -11.21 -1.76
N ILE A 29 10.47 -10.04 -1.40
CA ILE A 29 9.88 -9.17 -0.38
C ILE A 29 8.52 -8.63 -0.88
N PRO A 30 7.42 -8.85 -0.15
CA PRO A 30 6.07 -8.47 -0.57
C PRO A 30 5.91 -6.95 -0.79
N LYS A 31 5.42 -6.56 -1.98
CA LYS A 31 5.23 -5.15 -2.37
C LYS A 31 3.74 -4.82 -2.55
N LEU A 32 3.37 -3.58 -2.25
CA LEU A 32 2.04 -3.06 -2.54
C LEU A 32 1.91 -2.75 -4.05
N ASN A 33 1.00 -3.44 -4.74
CA ASN A 33 0.80 -3.25 -6.19
C ASN A 33 -0.22 -2.13 -6.48
N LYS A 34 -1.42 -2.22 -5.91
CA LYS A 34 -2.46 -1.19 -6.07
C LYS A 34 -3.35 -1.12 -4.85
N ILE A 35 -3.90 0.06 -4.59
CA ILE A 35 -4.99 0.28 -3.65
C ILE A 35 -6.23 0.58 -4.49
N VAL A 36 -7.26 -0.26 -4.39
CA VAL A 36 -8.55 -0.02 -5.05
C VAL A 36 -9.50 0.55 -4.00
N ILE A 37 -9.92 1.80 -4.21
CA ILE A 37 -10.97 2.43 -3.39
C ILE A 37 -12.26 2.33 -4.19
N ASN A 38 -13.17 1.48 -3.74
CA ASN A 38 -14.52 1.42 -4.29
C ASN A 38 -15.46 2.21 -3.37
N MET A 39 -16.18 3.18 -3.92
CA MET A 39 -17.20 3.93 -3.22
C MET A 39 -18.53 3.69 -3.92
N GLY A 40 -19.42 2.92 -3.29
CA GLY A 40 -20.77 2.68 -3.79
C GLY A 40 -21.64 3.90 -3.51
N ILE A 41 -21.92 4.71 -4.54
CA ILE A 41 -22.81 5.87 -4.48
C ILE A 41 -24.22 5.42 -4.90
N GLY A 42 -24.85 4.55 -4.10
CA GLY A 42 -26.24 4.12 -4.35
C GLY A 42 -27.22 5.27 -4.16
N ASP A 43 -27.16 5.93 -3.01
CA ASP A 43 -28.13 6.96 -2.59
C ASP A 43 -27.67 8.40 -2.89
N ALA A 44 -26.36 8.63 -3.06
CA ALA A 44 -25.83 9.95 -3.41
C ALA A 44 -26.02 10.34 -4.89
N ARG A 45 -26.77 9.53 -5.66
CA ARG A 45 -27.35 9.94 -6.95
C ARG A 45 -28.62 10.78 -6.78
N GLU A 46 -29.43 10.51 -5.76
CA GLU A 46 -30.75 11.15 -5.60
C GLU A 46 -30.69 12.48 -4.83
N ASN A 47 -29.66 12.69 -4.00
CA ASN A 47 -29.44 13.95 -3.28
C ASN A 47 -28.10 14.61 -3.65
N GLN A 48 -28.02 15.19 -4.86
CA GLN A 48 -26.87 16.00 -5.30
C GLN A 48 -26.95 17.48 -4.86
N LYS A 49 -27.92 17.87 -4.03
CA LYS A 49 -28.07 19.24 -3.53
C LYS A 49 -28.20 19.23 -2.01
N ASP A 50 -27.08 19.50 -1.34
CA ASP A 50 -26.88 20.67 -0.48
C ASP A 50 -25.38 20.98 -0.38
#